data_AF-A0A7K5J7C1-F1
#
_entry.id   AF-A0A7K5J7C1-F1
#
_cell.length_a   1.000
_cell.length_b   1.000
_cell.length_c   1.000
_cell.angle_alpha   90.00
_cell.angle_beta   90.00
_cell.angle_gamma   90.00
#
_symmetry.space_group_name_H-M   'P 1'
#
loop_
_entity.id
_entity.type
_entity.pdbx_description
1 polymer ?
#
loop_
_entity_poly.entity_id
_entity_poly.type
_entity_poly.pdbx_seq_one_letter_code
_entity_poly.pdbx_strand_id
1 'polypeptide(L)'
;RWFTHFYVVSVLWNGFLLICLFRAEFLGESLPSWIQKMQHALGRDSQSKGMGNEHFSALLVLLLLWLHSCRRLAECLWTSVFSNGVIHIVQYCFGLGYYIAVGSTVLCQVPTNVRNGKKLSVQICWYHIIGVMMYIWASLHQHRCLAILANLRKSRSGKI
;
A
#
# COMPACT_ATOMS: atom_id res chain seq x y z
N ARG A 1 -12.76 4.27 17.93
CA ARG A 1 -12.12 3.05 17.42
C ARG A 1 -10.73 3.37 16.91
N TRP A 2 -9.70 3.12 17.71
CA TRP A 2 -8.31 3.41 17.34
C TRP A 2 -7.86 2.67 16.08
N PHE A 3 -8.42 1.48 15.81
CA PHE A 3 -8.14 0.71 14.60
C PHE A 3 -8.48 1.44 13.29
N THR A 4 -9.63 2.12 13.23
CA THR A 4 -10.04 2.89 12.04
C THR A 4 -9.04 3.99 11.72
N HIS A 5 -8.48 4.64 12.75
CA HIS A 5 -7.52 5.72 12.57
C HIS A 5 -6.24 5.25 11.86
N PHE A 6 -5.70 4.07 12.20
CA PHE A 6 -4.54 3.53 11.48
C PHE A 6 -4.80 3.35 9.99
N TYR A 7 -5.96 2.78 9.65
CA TYR A 7 -6.30 2.50 8.26
C TYR A 7 -6.59 3.79 7.47
N VAL A 8 -7.22 4.79 8.09
CA VAL A 8 -7.38 6.12 7.47
C VAL A 8 -6.02 6.74 7.18
N VAL A 9 -5.10 6.76 8.15
CA VAL A 9 -3.75 7.31 7.92
C VAL A 9 -3.01 6.51 6.85
N SER A 10 -3.10 5.17 6.87
CA SER A 10 -2.51 4.32 5.83
C SER A 10 -3.06 4.64 4.44
N VAL A 11 -4.37 4.77 4.28
CA VAL A 11 -5.02 5.07 2.99
C VAL A 11 -4.61 6.45 2.49
N LEU A 12 -4.59 7.46 3.36
CA LEU A 12 -4.18 8.82 2.99
C LEU A 12 -2.70 8.87 2.61
N TRP A 13 -1.83 8.27 3.40
CA TRP A 13 -0.38 8.26 3.15
C TRP A 13 -0.02 7.48 1.89
N ASN A 14 -0.47 6.23 1.77
CA ASN A 14 -0.18 5.41 0.59
C ASN A 14 -0.84 5.97 -0.67
N GLY A 15 -2.03 6.59 -0.54
CA GLY A 15 -2.69 7.30 -1.63
C GLY A 15 -1.92 8.52 -2.10
N PHE A 16 -1.38 9.32 -1.16
CA PHE A 16 -0.50 10.44 -1.48
C PHE A 16 0.76 9.98 -2.23
N LEU A 17 1.44 8.93 -1.74
CA LEU A 17 2.62 8.37 -2.41
C LEU A 17 2.28 7.83 -3.80
N LEU A 18 1.12 7.18 -3.96
CA LEU A 18 0.65 6.68 -5.24
C LEU A 18 0.42 7.80 -6.25
N ILE A 19 -0.19 8.92 -5.81
CA ILE A 19 -0.39 10.10 -6.65
C ILE A 19 0.96 10.74 -7.03
N CYS A 20 1.90 10.86 -6.09
CA CYS A 20 3.23 11.37 -6.36
C CYS A 20 3.96 10.51 -7.40
N LEU A 21 3.93 9.18 -7.25
CA LEU A 21 4.54 8.26 -8.20
C LEU A 21 3.83 8.34 -9.56
N PHE A 22 2.50 8.35 -9.59
CA PHE A 22 1.72 8.49 -10.82
C PHE A 22 2.05 9.80 -11.56
N ARG A 23 2.17 10.93 -10.86
CA ARG A 23 2.59 12.21 -11.46
C ARG A 23 4.01 12.14 -12.00
N ALA A 24 4.94 11.54 -11.27
CA ALA A 24 6.30 11.40 -11.76
C ALA A 24 6.39 10.56 -13.04
N GLU A 25 5.59 9.49 -13.13
CA GLU A 25 5.58 8.59 -14.29
C GLU A 25 4.84 9.19 -15.51
N PHE A 26 3.67 9.81 -15.29
CA PHE A 26 2.82 10.30 -16.39
C PHE A 26 3.08 11.76 -16.78
N LEU A 27 3.39 12.63 -15.82
CA LEU A 27 3.67 14.05 -16.06
C LEU A 27 5.17 14.34 -16.16
N GLY A 28 6.03 13.38 -15.81
CA GLY A 28 7.49 13.60 -15.76
C GLY A 28 7.91 14.59 -14.67
N GLU A 29 7.05 14.81 -13.66
CA GLU A 29 7.38 15.64 -12.50
C GLU A 29 8.44 14.98 -11.62
N SER A 30 9.29 15.78 -10.98
CA SER A 30 10.25 15.26 -10.02
C SER A 30 9.53 14.78 -8.76
N LEU A 31 9.92 13.61 -8.24
CA LEU A 31 9.52 13.14 -6.92
C LEU A 31 9.86 14.18 -5.83
N PRO A 32 9.07 14.28 -4.74
CA PRO A 32 9.37 15.16 -3.63
C PRO A 32 10.82 15.03 -3.12
N SER A 33 11.43 16.16 -2.78
CA SER A 33 12.85 16.27 -2.39
C SER A 33 13.23 15.38 -1.20
N TRP A 34 12.30 15.12 -0.28
CA TRP A 34 12.52 14.25 0.87
C TRP A 34 12.71 12.77 0.46
N ILE A 35 12.05 12.31 -0.62
CA ILE A 35 12.19 10.92 -1.11
C ILE A 35 13.52 10.75 -1.81
N GLN A 36 13.90 11.72 -2.65
CA GLN A 36 15.19 11.73 -3.33
C GLN A 36 16.35 11.69 -2.31
N LYS A 37 16.22 12.46 -1.22
CA LYS A 37 17.20 12.43 -0.12
C LYS A 37 17.28 11.06 0.56
N MET A 38 16.16 10.38 0.78
CA MET A 38 16.16 9.01 1.32
C MET A 38 16.79 8.00 0.36
N GLN A 39 16.49 8.09 -0.94
CA GLN A 39 17.08 7.21 -1.95
C GLN A 39 18.60 7.42 -2.06
N HIS A 40 19.07 8.66 -1.97
CA HIS A 40 20.48 9.00 -1.91
C HIS A 40 21.14 8.46 -0.63
N ALA A 41 20.49 8.61 0.53
CA ALA A 41 20.98 8.06 1.80
C ALA A 41 21.07 6.52 1.77
N LEU A 42 20.19 5.85 1.03
CA LEU A 42 20.23 4.40 0.78
C LEU A 42 21.24 3.99 -0.32
N GLY A 43 21.98 4.93 -0.91
CA GLY A 43 23.04 4.65 -1.89
C GLY A 43 22.54 4.20 -3.27
N ARG A 44 21.29 4.51 -3.63
CA ARG A 44 20.63 3.93 -4.82
C ARG A 44 20.83 4.74 -6.11
N ASP A 45 21.40 5.94 -6.05
CA ASP A 45 21.68 6.79 -7.22
C ASP A 45 22.60 6.11 -8.26
N SER A 46 23.45 5.17 -7.82
CA SER A 46 24.44 4.50 -8.67
C SER A 46 23.88 3.37 -9.56
N GLN A 47 22.63 2.92 -9.36
CA GLN A 47 22.07 1.75 -10.03
C GLN A 47 21.25 2.08 -11.29
N SER A 48 21.45 3.25 -11.92
CA SER A 48 20.55 3.80 -12.95
C SER A 48 20.66 3.19 -14.36
N LYS A 49 21.17 1.97 -14.55
CA LYS A 49 21.31 1.37 -15.88
C LYS A 49 20.27 0.27 -16.11
N GLY A 50 19.07 0.68 -16.55
CA GLY A 50 18.30 -0.10 -17.52
C GLY A 50 17.07 -0.87 -17.01
N MET A 51 16.18 -0.26 -16.23
CA MET A 51 14.97 -0.98 -15.79
C MET A 51 13.67 -0.15 -15.89
N GLY A 52 13.16 0.03 -17.11
CA GLY A 52 11.81 0.60 -17.31
C GLY A 52 10.68 -0.23 -16.68
N ASN A 53 10.94 -1.51 -16.36
CA ASN A 53 9.96 -2.42 -15.78
C ASN A 53 9.75 -2.22 -14.26
N GLU A 54 10.76 -1.75 -13.54
CA GLU A 54 10.71 -1.53 -12.08
C GLU A 54 9.69 -0.47 -11.68
N HIS A 55 9.55 0.56 -12.50
CA HIS A 55 8.59 1.66 -12.31
C HIS A 55 7.15 1.15 -12.32
N PHE A 56 6.80 0.31 -13.30
CA PHE A 56 5.47 -0.29 -13.40
C PHE A 56 5.21 -1.29 -12.28
N SER A 57 6.20 -2.12 -11.92
CA SER A 57 6.09 -3.02 -10.77
C SER A 57 5.81 -2.26 -9.47
N ALA A 58 6.53 -1.16 -9.22
CA ALA A 58 6.35 -0.36 -8.01
C ALA A 58 4.99 0.34 -7.97
N LEU A 59 4.54 0.91 -9.10
CA LEU A 59 3.19 1.45 -9.25
C LEU A 59 2.13 0.39 -8.93
N LEU A 60 2.27 -0.82 -9.48
CA LEU A 60 1.34 -1.92 -9.25
C LEU A 60 1.32 -2.34 -7.78
N VAL A 61 2.49 -2.52 -7.16
CA VAL A 61 2.61 -2.88 -5.73
C VAL A 61 1.96 -1.81 -4.85
N LEU A 62 2.22 -0.53 -5.12
CA LEU A 62 1.67 0.57 -4.35
C LEU A 62 0.14 0.70 -4.53
N LEU A 63 -0.36 0.44 -5.74
CA LEU A 63 -1.80 0.36 -6.01
C LEU A 63 -2.46 -0.80 -5.25
N LEU A 64 -1.88 -2.00 -5.28
CA LEU A 64 -2.39 -3.17 -4.56
C LEU A 64 -2.36 -2.94 -3.04
N LEU A 65 -1.32 -2.28 -2.52
CA LEU A 65 -1.20 -1.90 -1.11
C LEU A 65 -2.28 -0.88 -0.71
N TRP A 66 -2.55 0.10 -1.57
CA TRP A 66 -3.60 1.09 -1.35
C TRP A 66 -4.99 0.43 -1.36
N LEU A 67 -5.28 -0.42 -2.36
CA LEU A 67 -6.52 -1.20 -2.43
C LEU A 67 -6.70 -2.13 -1.22
N HIS A 68 -5.63 -2.77 -0.75
CA HIS A 68 -5.65 -3.57 0.47
C HIS A 68 -6.06 -2.71 1.68
N SER A 69 -5.46 -1.53 1.82
CA SER A 69 -5.74 -0.61 2.93
C SER A 69 -7.18 -0.09 2.88
N CYS A 70 -7.69 0.26 1.70
CA CYS A 70 -9.08 0.68 1.49
C CYS A 70 -10.07 -0.42 1.87
N ARG A 71 -9.80 -1.67 1.48
CA ARG A 71 -10.64 -2.82 1.85
C ARG A 71 -10.63 -3.06 3.35
N ARG A 72 -9.46 -3.04 4.01
CA ARG A 72 -9.36 -3.16 5.47
C ARG A 72 -10.13 -2.04 6.19
N LEU A 73 -10.05 -0.81 5.68
CA LEU A 73 -10.81 0.32 6.19
C LEU A 73 -12.32 0.10 6.03
N ALA A 74 -12.76 -0.29 4.83
CA ALA A 74 -14.16 -0.59 4.53
C ALA A 74 -14.69 -1.71 5.44
N GLU A 75 -13.94 -2.80 5.60
CA GLU A 75 -14.29 -3.88 6.54
C GLU A 75 -14.40 -3.34 7.98
N CYS A 76 -13.46 -2.53 8.43
CA CYS A 76 -13.52 -1.91 9.77
C CYS A 76 -14.71 -0.95 9.96
N LEU A 77 -15.24 -0.37 8.90
CA LEU A 77 -16.43 0.48 8.94
C LEU A 77 -17.71 -0.37 8.91
N TRP A 78 -17.82 -1.31 7.96
CA TRP A 78 -19.03 -2.10 7.71
C TRP A 78 -19.21 -3.32 8.62
N THR A 79 -18.16 -4.07 8.97
CA THR A 79 -18.28 -5.33 9.74
C THR A 79 -18.15 -5.13 11.25
N SER A 80 -18.31 -3.89 11.69
CA SER A 80 -17.73 -3.41 12.93
C SER A 80 -18.54 -3.79 14.16
N VAL A 81 -18.37 -5.05 14.61
CA VAL A 81 -18.78 -5.56 15.93
C VAL A 81 -17.56 -5.59 16.87
N PHE A 82 -16.67 -4.60 16.76
CA PHE A 82 -15.48 -4.53 17.59
C PHE A 82 -15.83 -4.04 19.00
N SER A 83 -15.64 -4.93 19.97
CA SER A 83 -15.58 -4.60 21.41
C SER A 83 -14.57 -3.48 21.67
N ASN A 84 -14.81 -2.67 22.70
CA ASN A 84 -13.94 -1.57 23.16
C ASN A 84 -12.59 -2.11 23.69
N GLY A 85 -11.76 -2.63 22.80
CA GLY A 85 -10.39 -3.03 23.10
C GLY A 85 -9.50 -1.79 23.20
N VAL A 86 -8.87 -1.62 24.36
CA VAL A 86 -7.80 -0.63 24.56
C VAL A 86 -6.53 -1.15 23.88
N ILE A 87 -5.93 -0.34 23.00
CA ILE A 87 -4.64 -0.65 22.38
C ILE A 87 -3.58 0.13 23.15
N HIS A 88 -2.46 -0.53 23.48
CA HIS A 88 -1.32 0.15 24.10
C HIS A 88 -0.74 1.22 23.16
N ILE A 89 -0.39 2.39 23.71
CA ILE A 89 0.07 3.53 22.92
C ILE A 89 1.37 3.25 22.15
N VAL A 90 2.25 2.42 22.71
CA VAL A 90 3.49 1.99 22.06
C VAL A 90 3.18 1.15 20.81
N GLN A 91 2.27 0.17 20.93
CA GLN A 91 1.80 -0.64 19.81
C GLN A 91 1.12 0.21 18.74
N TYR A 92 0.43 1.28 19.17
CA TYR A 92 -0.13 2.27 18.28
C TYR A 92 0.97 3.00 17.48
N CYS A 93 1.99 3.54 18.14
CA CYS A 93 3.10 4.21 17.46
C CYS A 93 3.81 3.29 16.46
N PHE A 94 4.09 2.04 16.84
CA PHE A 94 4.71 1.07 15.94
C PHE A 94 3.82 0.72 14.74
N GLY A 95 2.53 0.48 14.96
CA GLY A 95 1.59 0.20 13.87
C GLY A 95 1.48 1.36 12.88
N LEU A 96 1.41 2.59 13.39
CA LEU A 96 1.37 3.79 12.56
C LEU A 96 2.67 3.98 11.77
N GLY A 97 3.82 3.84 12.43
CA GLY A 97 5.13 3.92 11.79
C GLY A 97 5.31 2.87 10.71
N TYR A 98 4.83 1.65 10.93
CA TYR A 98 4.86 0.58 9.95
C TYR A 98 4.10 0.95 8.67
N TYR A 99 2.87 1.47 8.77
CA TYR A 99 2.09 1.84 7.59
C TYR A 99 2.72 2.98 6.77
N ILE A 100 3.40 3.91 7.44
CA ILE A 100 4.17 4.97 6.78
C ILE A 100 5.40 4.38 6.08
N ALA A 101 6.16 3.57 6.81
CA ALA A 101 7.42 3.00 6.33
C ALA A 101 7.21 2.09 5.11
N VAL A 102 6.18 1.24 5.10
CA VAL A 102 5.92 0.31 3.98
C VAL A 102 5.69 1.05 2.66
N GLY A 103 4.88 2.11 2.64
CA GLY A 103 4.70 2.92 1.44
C GLY A 103 6.00 3.59 1.00
N SER A 104 6.77 4.10 1.97
CA SER A 104 8.05 4.75 1.71
C SER A 104 9.12 3.80 1.19
N THR A 105 9.19 2.55 1.65
CA THR A 105 10.17 1.56 1.15
C THR A 105 9.89 1.13 -0.27
N VAL A 106 8.62 1.02 -0.67
CA VAL A 106 8.25 0.77 -2.09
C VAL A 106 8.73 1.92 -2.96
N LEU A 107 8.55 3.16 -2.50
CA LEU A 107 8.97 4.33 -3.26
C LEU A 107 10.49 4.51 -3.33
N CYS A 108 11.21 4.10 -2.27
CA CYS A 108 12.67 4.07 -2.26
C CYS A 108 13.25 3.07 -3.26
N GLN A 109 12.49 2.06 -3.68
CA GLN A 109 12.94 1.07 -4.67
C GLN A 109 12.94 1.62 -6.10
N VAL A 110 12.16 2.68 -6.38
CA VAL A 110 12.02 3.26 -7.72
C VAL A 110 13.22 4.15 -8.06
N PRO A 111 13.91 3.94 -9.20
CA PRO A 111 15.01 4.80 -9.61
C PRO A 111 14.52 6.21 -9.99
N THR A 112 15.30 7.24 -9.64
CA THR A 112 14.95 8.68 -9.81
C THR A 112 15.17 9.21 -11.23
N ASN A 113 15.76 8.42 -12.13
CA ASN A 113 16.23 8.91 -13.41
C ASN A 113 15.12 8.90 -14.49
N VAL A 114 14.05 9.67 -14.25
CA VAL A 114 12.96 9.93 -15.19
C VAL A 114 13.31 11.12 -16.11
N ARG A 115 14.56 11.20 -16.58
CA ARG A 115 14.99 12.27 -17.51
C ARG A 115 15.13 11.81 -18.95
N ASN A 116 14.26 10.90 -19.40
CA ASN A 116 14.11 10.73 -20.84
C ASN A 116 12.68 10.36 -21.15
N GLY A 117 12.00 11.21 -21.93
CA GLY A 117 10.67 11.00 -22.49
C GLY A 117 10.60 9.84 -23.49
N LYS A 118 11.15 8.68 -23.12
CA LYS A 118 10.95 7.43 -23.82
C LYS A 118 9.64 6.85 -23.33
N LYS A 119 8.63 7.01 -24.19
CA LYS A 119 7.35 6.31 -24.22
C LYS A 119 7.38 5.07 -23.31
N LEU A 120 6.70 5.17 -22.18
CA LEU A 120 6.54 4.14 -21.16
C LEU A 120 6.05 2.87 -21.86
N SER A 121 6.96 1.98 -22.23
CA SER A 121 6.58 0.69 -22.78
C SER A 121 6.12 -0.11 -21.58
N VAL A 122 4.82 -0.11 -21.34
CA VAL A 122 4.16 -0.92 -20.29
C VAL A 122 4.43 -2.38 -20.62
N GLN A 123 5.56 -2.90 -20.15
CA GLN A 123 5.94 -4.27 -20.41
C GLN A 123 5.35 -5.13 -19.31
N ILE A 124 4.09 -5.53 -19.51
CA ILE A 124 3.43 -6.49 -18.61
C ILE A 124 4.16 -7.84 -18.73
N CYS A 125 5.05 -8.08 -17.77
CA CYS A 125 5.66 -9.40 -17.59
C CYS A 125 4.67 -10.39 -16.97
N TRP A 126 4.86 -11.68 -17.27
CA TRP A 126 4.07 -12.79 -16.71
C TRP A 126 3.99 -12.79 -15.19
N TYR A 127 5.07 -12.40 -14.50
CA TYR A 127 5.10 -12.31 -13.05
C TYR A 127 4.09 -11.30 -12.47
N HIS A 128 3.80 -10.21 -13.19
CA HIS A 128 2.76 -9.25 -12.77
C HIS A 128 1.38 -9.89 -12.80
N ILE A 129 1.07 -10.67 -13.84
CA ILE A 129 -0.21 -11.37 -13.99
C ILE A 129 -0.37 -12.37 -12.85
N ILE A 130 0.65 -13.20 -12.60
CA ILE A 130 0.66 -14.16 -11.50
C ILE A 130 0.50 -13.46 -10.15
N GLY A 131 1.21 -12.36 -9.92
CA GLY A 131 1.11 -11.56 -8.70
C GLY A 131 -0.29 -10.98 -8.46
N VAL A 132 -0.93 -10.44 -9.50
CA VAL A 132 -2.31 -9.92 -9.42
C VAL A 132 -3.30 -11.05 -9.16
N MET A 133 -3.17 -12.19 -9.84
CA MET A 133 -4.04 -13.35 -9.59
C MET A 133 -3.90 -13.85 -8.14
N MET A 134 -2.67 -13.96 -7.65
CA MET A 134 -2.40 -14.36 -6.27
C MET A 134 -2.98 -13.35 -5.26
N TYR A 135 -2.84 -12.05 -5.54
CA TYR A 135 -3.45 -11.00 -4.72
C TYR A 135 -4.97 -11.12 -4.66
N ILE A 136 -5.65 -11.32 -5.80
CA ILE A 136 -7.11 -11.46 -5.85
C ILE A 136 -7.54 -12.69 -5.05
N TRP A 137 -6.86 -13.81 -5.23
CA TRP A 137 -7.17 -15.04 -4.51
C TRP A 137 -7.00 -14.90 -3.00
N ALA A 138 -5.85 -14.39 -2.55
CA ALA A 138 -5.58 -14.13 -1.14
C ALA A 138 -6.57 -13.12 -0.55
N SER A 139 -6.93 -12.10 -1.33
CA SER A 139 -7.90 -11.07 -0.95
C SER A 139 -9.28 -11.66 -0.67
N LEU A 140 -9.77 -12.51 -1.58
CA LEU A 140 -11.04 -13.22 -1.42
C LEU A 140 -11.01 -14.16 -0.22
N HIS A 141 -9.94 -14.93 -0.04
CA HIS A 141 -9.82 -15.85 1.08
C HIS A 141 -9.84 -15.11 2.42
N GLN A 142 -9.08 -14.02 2.54
CA GLN A 142 -9.06 -13.19 3.74
C GLN A 142 -10.44 -12.62 4.08
N HIS A 143 -11.19 -12.15 3.07
CA HIS A 143 -12.54 -11.63 3.27
C HIS A 143 -13.49 -12.73 3.77
N ARG A 144 -13.42 -13.94 3.21
CA ARG A 144 -14.22 -15.08 3.65
C ARG A 144 -13.92 -15.45 5.11
N CYS A 145 -12.64 -15.54 5.49
CA CYS A 145 -12.24 -15.80 6.87
C CYS A 145 -12.77 -14.74 7.84
N LEU A 146 -12.65 -13.46 7.45
CA LEU A 146 -13.12 -12.35 8.30
C LEU A 146 -14.65 -12.38 8.46
N ALA A 147 -15.38 -12.67 7.39
CA ALA A 147 -16.84 -12.84 7.44
C ALA A 147 -17.26 -14.00 8.35
N ILE A 148 -16.55 -15.14 8.30
CA ILE A 148 -16.79 -16.27 9.20
C ILE A 148 -16.53 -15.86 10.65
N LEU A 149 -15.40 -15.20 10.94
CA LEU A 149 -15.05 -14.74 12.29
C LEU A 149 -16.08 -13.74 12.83
N ALA A 150 -16.55 -12.81 11.98
CA ALA A 150 -17.59 -11.85 12.34
C ALA A 150 -18.93 -12.54 12.64
N ASN A 151 -19.29 -13.58 11.87
CA ASN A 151 -20.50 -14.36 12.10
C ASN A 151 -20.41 -15.22 13.37
N LEU A 152 -19.23 -15.74 13.72
CA LEU A 152 -19.01 -16.45 14.99
C LEU A 152 -19.12 -15.52 16.22
N ARG A 153 -18.76 -14.24 16.06
CA ARG A 153 -18.89 -13.24 17.14
C ARG A 153 -20.32 -12.78 17.36
N LYS A 154 -21.20 -12.93 16.37
CA LYS A 154 -22.64 -12.73 16.56
C LYS A 154 -23.18 -13.95 17.31
N SER A 155 -23.56 -13.77 18.58
CA SER A 155 -24.29 -14.79 19.33
C SER A 155 -25.56 -15.21 18.58
N ARG A 156 -25.98 -16.47 18.75
CA ARG A 156 -27.21 -17.09 18.18
C ARG A 156 -28.51 -16.29 18.45
N SER A 157 -28.44 -15.27 19.32
CA SER A 157 -29.56 -14.41 19.72
C SER A 157 -29.52 -12.98 19.14
N GLY A 158 -28.56 -12.60 18.29
CA GLY A 158 -28.61 -11.33 17.56
C GLY A 158 -28.62 -10.05 18.42
N LYS A 159 -28.12 -10.10 19.66
CA LYS A 159 -27.97 -8.92 20.51
C LYS A 159 -26.50 -8.68 20.83
N ILE A 160 -26.07 -7.44 20.65
CA ILE A 160 -24.77 -6.89 21.07
C ILE A 160 -24.88 -6.54 22.55
#